data_AF-A0A0N8JVA2-F1
#
_entry.id   AF-A0A0N8JVA2-F1
#
_cell.length_a   1.000
_cell.length_b   1.000
_cell.length_c   1.000
_cell.angle_alpha   90.00
_cell.angle_beta   90.00
_cell.angle_gamma   90.00
#
_symmetry.space_group_name_H-M   'P 1'
#
loop_
_entity.id
_entity.type
_entity.pdbx_description
1 polymer ?
#
loop_
_entity_poly.entity_id
_entity_poly.type
_entity_poly.pdbx_seq_one_letter_code
_entity_poly.pdbx_strand_id
1 'polypeptide(L)'
;MEPERTELSGATRGPSTFPVFLPVSYQVLDADYLLLKESGQDLMRNSSMRSHVQPLVILQADQAPVINATYGPLWVQQDVPPALVPAAQLPSVSWRVQAFVLSRRIFSSAPRLRVLFYLSGRGWGNTGNTGNSGDGTADDLPCVTLYAFWQTQEVRGSCALSGALGVCVAELEPPGAWFSPVPESTSRERQGPRPEGNAVELYYRRIGSARLSQAPAGGSSLSQLKLGDAIIIKTSSKPLKKTDIASFYVFLASSSSLDKFTLR
;
A
#
# COMPACT_ATOMS: atom_id res chain seq x y z
N MET A 1 22.00 -64.97 40.92
CA MET A 1 22.12 -63.82 41.82
C MET A 1 21.71 -62.59 41.04
N GLU A 2 20.87 -61.77 41.66
CA GLU A 2 20.14 -60.59 41.17
C GLU A 2 21.04 -59.52 40.48
N PRO A 3 20.49 -58.65 39.62
CA PRO A 3 21.26 -57.65 38.87
C PRO A 3 21.52 -56.38 39.70
N GLU A 4 22.66 -55.73 39.51
CA GLU A 4 22.90 -54.40 40.08
C GLU A 4 22.51 -53.33 39.06
N ARG A 5 21.48 -52.54 39.42
CA ARG A 5 21.11 -51.29 38.75
C ARG A 5 22.21 -50.27 39.00
N THR A 6 22.64 -49.57 37.94
CA THR A 6 23.16 -48.20 38.10
C THR A 6 22.33 -47.28 37.23
N GLU A 7 21.36 -46.62 37.87
CA GLU A 7 20.73 -45.42 37.37
C GLU A 7 21.74 -44.27 37.44
N LEU A 8 21.97 -43.57 36.32
CA LEU A 8 22.45 -42.20 36.35
C LEU A 8 21.40 -41.30 35.69
N SER A 9 20.57 -40.70 36.55
CA SER A 9 19.91 -39.40 36.35
C SER A 9 20.88 -38.40 35.69
N GLY A 10 20.47 -37.45 34.87
CA GLY A 10 19.15 -37.04 34.45
C GLY A 10 19.37 -36.00 33.37
N ALA A 11 19.07 -36.34 32.12
CA ALA A 11 18.92 -35.33 31.09
C ALA A 11 17.66 -34.55 31.45
N THR A 12 17.82 -33.36 32.01
CA THR A 12 16.74 -32.37 32.09
C THR A 12 16.37 -32.02 30.65
N ARG A 13 15.53 -32.87 30.02
CA ARG A 13 14.72 -32.48 28.89
C ARG A 13 13.85 -31.35 29.42
N GLY A 14 14.27 -30.12 29.15
CA GLY A 14 13.33 -29.00 29.11
C GLY A 14 12.11 -29.45 28.30
N PRO A 15 10.89 -29.01 28.66
CA PRO A 15 9.68 -29.47 28.00
C PRO A 15 9.87 -29.27 26.50
N SER A 16 9.83 -30.37 25.75
CA SER A 16 9.80 -30.30 24.29
C SER A 16 8.50 -29.60 23.93
N THR A 17 8.59 -28.29 23.69
CA THR A 17 7.51 -27.53 23.06
C THR A 17 7.36 -28.11 21.66
N PHE A 18 6.48 -29.10 21.53
CA PHE A 18 6.00 -29.53 20.23
C PHE A 18 5.45 -28.28 19.53
N PRO A 19 5.89 -28.00 18.28
CA PRO A 19 5.42 -26.82 17.59
C PRO A 19 3.90 -26.94 17.42
N VAL A 20 3.18 -25.91 17.88
CA VAL A 20 1.71 -25.85 17.86
C VAL A 20 1.17 -25.72 16.42
N PHE A 21 2.07 -25.48 15.46
CA PHE A 21 1.81 -25.28 14.04
C PHE A 21 2.81 -26.07 13.19
N LEU A 22 2.42 -26.45 11.98
CA LEU A 22 3.31 -27.08 11.01
C LEU A 22 4.46 -26.11 10.62
N PRO A 23 5.74 -26.41 10.90
CA PRO A 23 6.89 -25.53 10.62
C PRO A 23 7.29 -25.55 9.14
N VAL A 24 6.38 -25.20 8.25
CA VAL A 24 6.66 -25.00 6.82
C VAL A 24 7.13 -23.56 6.59
N SER A 25 8.14 -23.39 5.74
CA SER A 25 8.58 -22.06 5.29
C SER A 25 8.33 -21.89 3.80
N TYR A 26 7.94 -20.68 3.40
CA TYR A 26 7.62 -20.35 2.01
C TYR A 26 8.56 -19.28 1.49
N GLN A 27 9.03 -19.47 0.26
CA GLN A 27 9.80 -18.50 -0.48
C GLN A 27 9.21 -18.41 -1.90
N VAL A 28 9.12 -17.20 -2.44
CA VAL A 28 8.75 -17.00 -3.85
C VAL A 28 10.01 -16.65 -4.63
N LEU A 29 10.19 -17.33 -5.76
CA LEU A 29 11.27 -17.09 -6.71
C LEU A 29 10.73 -16.29 -7.90
N ASP A 30 11.62 -15.56 -8.57
CA ASP A 30 11.35 -14.79 -9.80
C ASP A 30 10.29 -13.68 -9.66
N ALA A 31 10.05 -13.21 -8.44
CA ALA A 31 9.16 -12.10 -8.14
C ALA A 31 9.48 -11.40 -6.82
N ASP A 32 9.15 -10.11 -6.74
CA ASP A 32 9.05 -9.36 -5.49
C ASP A 32 7.73 -9.69 -4.80
N TYR A 33 7.80 -10.06 -3.53
CA TYR A 33 6.64 -10.54 -2.77
C TYR A 33 6.65 -10.08 -1.32
N LEU A 34 5.47 -10.13 -0.70
CA LEU A 34 5.29 -9.93 0.73
C LEU A 34 4.49 -11.09 1.33
N LEU A 35 4.99 -11.64 2.43
CA LEU A 35 4.23 -12.56 3.27
C LEU A 35 3.38 -11.75 4.24
N LEU A 36 2.07 -11.99 4.22
CA LEU A 36 1.13 -11.24 5.04
C LEU A 36 0.80 -12.01 6.31
N LYS A 37 0.77 -11.28 7.42
CA LYS A 37 0.35 -11.79 8.72
C LYS A 37 -0.82 -10.97 9.23
N GLU A 38 -1.92 -11.63 9.57
CA GLU A 38 -3.08 -10.96 10.18
C GLU A 38 -2.69 -10.46 11.57
N SER A 39 -3.07 -9.22 11.89
CA SER A 39 -2.83 -8.65 13.21
C SER A 39 -3.95 -9.07 14.16
N GLY A 40 -3.71 -10.11 14.95
CA GLY A 40 -4.63 -10.61 15.97
C GLY A 40 -4.02 -11.79 16.74
N GLN A 41 -4.59 -12.13 17.90
CA GLN A 41 -4.18 -13.30 18.69
C GLN A 41 -4.54 -14.65 18.03
N ASP A 42 -5.25 -14.63 16.90
CA ASP A 42 -5.57 -15.82 16.10
C ASP A 42 -4.41 -16.23 15.18
N LEU A 43 -3.21 -16.43 15.76
CA LEU A 43 -2.09 -17.08 15.06
C LEU A 43 -2.46 -18.48 14.51
N MET A 44 -3.61 -19.03 14.90
CA MET A 44 -4.03 -20.41 14.67
C MET A 44 -5.28 -20.57 13.81
N ARG A 45 -5.88 -19.51 13.24
CA ARG A 45 -7.05 -19.70 12.37
C ARG A 45 -6.69 -20.38 11.05
N ASN A 46 -5.47 -20.15 10.58
CA ASN A 46 -4.95 -20.64 9.30
C ASN A 46 -3.90 -21.74 9.45
N SER A 47 -3.62 -22.18 10.68
CA SER A 47 -2.51 -23.08 10.97
C SER A 47 -2.89 -24.10 12.05
N SER A 48 -2.56 -25.36 11.80
CA SER A 48 -2.65 -26.48 12.73
C SER A 48 -1.35 -27.29 12.65
N MET A 49 -1.24 -28.38 13.41
CA MET A 49 -0.12 -29.32 13.26
C MET A 49 -0.06 -30.02 11.89
N ARG A 50 -1.15 -29.98 11.10
CA ARG A 50 -1.24 -30.68 9.80
C ARG A 50 -1.46 -29.76 8.60
N SER A 51 -1.88 -28.52 8.84
CA SER A 51 -2.19 -27.54 7.79
C SER A 51 -1.58 -26.21 8.13
N HIS A 52 -1.11 -25.48 7.12
CA HIS A 52 -0.63 -24.12 7.28
C HIS A 52 -0.98 -23.33 6.03
N VAL A 53 -1.57 -22.16 6.21
CA VAL A 53 -1.91 -21.26 5.10
C VAL A 53 -1.17 -19.95 5.34
N GLN A 54 -0.25 -19.62 4.42
CA GLN A 54 0.49 -18.37 4.42
C GLN A 54 -0.08 -17.45 3.33
N PRO A 55 -0.82 -16.40 3.69
CA PRO A 55 -1.23 -15.39 2.71
C PRO A 55 0.01 -14.64 2.20
N LEU A 56 0.08 -14.42 0.89
CA LEU A 56 1.16 -13.67 0.25
C LEU A 56 0.60 -12.77 -0.84
N VAL A 57 1.36 -11.76 -1.22
CA VAL A 57 1.07 -10.87 -2.33
C VAL A 57 2.30 -10.79 -3.23
N ILE A 58 2.08 -10.91 -4.54
CA ILE A 58 3.09 -10.70 -5.57
C ILE A 58 2.98 -9.24 -6.04
N LEU A 59 4.07 -8.49 -5.86
CA LEU A 59 4.15 -7.07 -6.18
C LEU A 59 4.55 -6.89 -7.65
N GLN A 60 5.68 -7.49 -8.02
CA GLN A 60 6.23 -7.43 -9.35
C GLN A 60 6.80 -8.80 -9.71
N ALA A 61 6.57 -9.25 -10.95
CA ALA A 61 7.11 -10.49 -11.46
C ALA A 61 7.53 -10.27 -12.91
N ASP A 62 8.82 -10.47 -13.19
CA ASP A 62 9.34 -10.35 -14.54
C ASP A 62 9.16 -11.63 -15.35
N GLN A 63 9.10 -12.76 -14.65
CA GLN A 63 8.83 -14.10 -15.18
C GLN A 63 7.67 -14.75 -14.40
N ALA A 64 7.32 -15.99 -14.75
CA ALA A 64 6.33 -16.75 -14.00
C ALA A 64 6.90 -17.09 -12.61
N PRO A 65 6.28 -16.61 -11.51
CA PRO A 65 6.83 -16.84 -10.18
C PRO A 65 6.67 -18.29 -9.76
N VAL A 66 7.61 -18.77 -8.96
CA VAL A 66 7.63 -20.14 -8.42
C VAL A 66 7.58 -20.09 -6.89
N ILE A 67 6.65 -20.83 -6.29
CA ILE A 67 6.58 -20.98 -4.83
C ILE A 67 7.42 -22.17 -4.42
N ASN A 68 8.38 -21.94 -3.54
CA ASN A 68 9.17 -22.95 -2.86
C ASN A 68 8.67 -23.13 -1.41
N ALA A 69 8.28 -24.34 -1.05
CA ALA A 69 7.84 -24.69 0.30
C ALA A 69 8.79 -25.73 0.90
N THR A 70 9.31 -25.45 2.09
CA THR A 70 10.25 -26.34 2.78
C THR A 70 9.70 -26.77 4.14
N TYR A 71 9.90 -28.04 4.47
CA TYR A 71 9.51 -28.65 5.74
C TYR A 71 10.65 -29.56 6.21
N GLY A 72 11.51 -29.02 7.08
CA GLY A 72 12.75 -29.70 7.48
C GLY A 72 13.65 -29.97 6.27
N PRO A 73 14.04 -31.24 5.99
CA PRO A 73 14.87 -31.58 4.83
C PRO A 73 14.07 -31.72 3.52
N LEU A 74 12.74 -31.71 3.58
CA LEU A 74 11.87 -31.88 2.42
C LEU A 74 11.56 -30.50 1.81
N TRP A 75 11.52 -30.44 0.49
CA TRP A 75 11.14 -29.24 -0.24
C TRP A 75 10.37 -29.59 -1.50
N VAL A 76 9.54 -28.66 -1.94
CA VAL A 76 8.80 -28.75 -3.20
C VAL A 76 8.68 -27.37 -3.83
N GLN A 77 8.73 -27.33 -5.16
CA GLN A 77 8.49 -26.12 -5.94
C GLN A 77 7.23 -26.27 -6.79
N GLN A 78 6.48 -25.18 -6.91
CA GLN A 78 5.26 -25.12 -7.69
C GLN A 78 5.13 -23.78 -8.41
N ASP A 79 4.90 -23.82 -9.72
CA ASP A 79 4.64 -22.63 -10.53
C ASP A 79 3.32 -21.98 -10.11
N VAL A 80 3.33 -20.64 -10.01
CA VAL A 80 2.10 -19.89 -9.75
C VAL A 80 1.31 -19.79 -11.05
N PRO A 81 0.05 -20.29 -11.10
CA PRO A 81 -0.78 -20.18 -12.29
C PRO A 81 -0.90 -18.73 -12.76
N PRO A 82 -0.71 -18.42 -14.06
CA PRO A 82 -0.76 -17.05 -14.57
C PRO A 82 -2.06 -16.30 -14.24
N ALA A 83 -3.18 -17.02 -14.15
CA ALA A 83 -4.48 -16.47 -13.77
C ALA A 83 -4.49 -15.82 -12.37
N LEU A 84 -3.60 -16.25 -11.47
CA LEU A 84 -3.44 -15.69 -10.12
C LEU A 84 -2.49 -14.49 -10.07
N VAL A 85 -1.79 -14.19 -11.17
CA VAL A 85 -0.87 -13.05 -11.31
C VAL A 85 -1.25 -12.20 -12.53
N PRO A 86 -2.43 -11.55 -12.56
CA PRO A 86 -2.87 -10.78 -13.73
C PRO A 86 -1.90 -9.65 -14.11
N ALA A 87 -1.13 -9.15 -13.14
CA ALA A 87 -0.14 -8.11 -13.35
C ALA A 87 1.02 -8.54 -14.27
N ALA A 88 1.36 -9.83 -14.32
CA ALA A 88 2.45 -10.36 -15.15
C ALA A 88 2.08 -10.42 -16.65
N GLN A 89 0.79 -10.31 -16.99
CA GLN A 89 0.27 -10.43 -18.36
C GLN A 89 0.08 -9.07 -19.06
N LEU A 90 0.34 -7.95 -18.38
CA LEU A 90 0.12 -6.61 -18.92
C LEU A 90 1.37 -6.12 -19.70
N PRO A 91 1.18 -5.42 -20.85
CA PRO A 91 2.28 -4.83 -21.60
C PRO A 91 3.02 -3.74 -20.81
N SER A 92 4.22 -3.41 -21.33
CA SER A 92 5.24 -2.50 -20.79
C SER A 92 4.68 -1.29 -20.01
N VAL A 93 5.03 -1.24 -18.71
CA VAL A 93 4.84 -0.12 -17.75
C VAL A 93 3.38 0.24 -17.46
N SER A 94 2.65 -0.66 -16.80
CA SER A 94 1.35 -0.32 -16.18
C SER A 94 1.34 -0.75 -14.72
N TRP A 95 1.69 0.17 -13.82
CA TRP A 95 1.57 -0.04 -12.38
C TRP A 95 0.21 0.43 -11.86
N ARG A 96 -0.29 -0.21 -10.80
CA ARG A 96 -1.54 0.14 -10.13
C ARG A 96 -1.36 0.08 -8.61
N VAL A 97 -2.07 0.93 -7.89
CA VAL A 97 -2.21 0.80 -6.44
C VAL A 97 -3.21 -0.31 -6.17
N GLN A 98 -2.84 -1.25 -5.31
CA GLN A 98 -3.71 -2.29 -4.78
C GLN A 98 -3.80 -2.17 -3.26
N ALA A 99 -4.85 -2.74 -2.69
CA ALA A 99 -5.13 -2.68 -1.27
C ALA A 99 -5.41 -4.08 -0.71
N PHE A 100 -4.92 -4.36 0.49
CA PHE A 100 -5.19 -5.57 1.24
C PHE A 100 -5.56 -5.21 2.68
N VAL A 101 -6.75 -5.63 3.11
CA VAL A 101 -7.23 -5.38 4.48
C VAL A 101 -6.55 -6.35 5.44
N LEU A 102 -5.67 -5.83 6.29
CA LEU A 102 -4.91 -6.61 7.28
C LEU A 102 -5.74 -6.90 8.54
N SER A 103 -6.63 -5.98 8.93
CA SER A 103 -7.51 -6.11 10.09
C SER A 103 -8.92 -6.57 9.68
N ARG A 104 -9.16 -7.88 9.54
CA ARG A 104 -10.50 -8.40 9.18
C ARG A 104 -11.48 -8.42 10.35
N ARG A 105 -10.97 -8.50 11.58
CA ARG A 105 -11.72 -8.33 12.82
C ARG A 105 -11.07 -7.23 13.64
N ILE A 106 -11.90 -6.36 14.17
CA ILE A 106 -11.47 -5.23 14.98
C ILE A 106 -12.24 -5.32 16.28
N PHE A 107 -11.53 -5.27 17.41
CA PHE A 107 -12.12 -5.35 18.73
C PHE A 107 -12.09 -3.98 19.40
N SER A 108 -13.09 -3.67 20.23
CA SER A 108 -13.13 -2.42 20.98
C SER A 108 -11.96 -2.25 21.96
N SER A 109 -11.34 -3.36 22.39
CA SER A 109 -10.12 -3.35 23.22
C SER A 109 -8.85 -2.93 22.46
N ALA A 110 -8.85 -3.08 21.13
CA ALA A 110 -7.74 -2.72 20.26
C ALA A 110 -8.30 -2.24 18.90
N PRO A 111 -8.91 -1.04 18.84
CA PRO A 111 -9.64 -0.56 17.68
C PRO A 111 -8.68 -0.06 16.59
N ARG A 112 -7.89 -0.96 16.00
CA ARG A 112 -6.94 -0.62 14.92
C ARG A 112 -7.33 -1.29 13.61
N LEU A 113 -7.74 -0.48 12.65
CA LEU A 113 -7.98 -0.91 11.28
C LEU A 113 -6.73 -0.64 10.45
N ARG A 114 -6.17 -1.70 9.86
CA ARG A 114 -4.96 -1.63 9.03
C ARG A 114 -5.24 -2.09 7.61
N VAL A 115 -4.81 -1.30 6.65
CA VAL A 115 -4.84 -1.66 5.22
C VAL A 115 -3.45 -1.47 4.65
N LEU A 116 -2.92 -2.53 4.04
CA LEU A 116 -1.70 -2.48 3.26
C LEU A 116 -2.03 -2.00 1.85
N PHE A 117 -1.40 -0.90 1.45
CA PHE A 117 -1.36 -0.47 0.06
C PHE A 117 -0.03 -0.84 -0.55
N TYR A 118 -0.06 -1.32 -1.79
CA TYR A 118 1.14 -1.71 -2.51
C TYR A 118 0.98 -1.44 -4.00
N LEU A 119 2.11 -1.22 -4.67
CA LEU A 119 2.16 -1.11 -6.12
C LEU A 119 2.27 -2.50 -6.74
N SER A 120 1.43 -2.76 -7.75
CA SER A 120 1.53 -3.96 -8.56
C SER A 120 1.69 -3.63 -10.04
N GLY A 121 2.51 -4.42 -10.74
CA GLY A 121 2.85 -4.20 -12.15
C GLY A 121 4.29 -3.71 -12.34
N ARG A 122 4.64 -3.37 -13.59
CA ARG A 122 6.02 -3.06 -14.00
C ARG A 122 6.29 -1.56 -14.11
N GLY A 123 7.55 -1.17 -13.98
CA GLY A 123 8.06 0.15 -14.39
C GLY A 123 8.00 1.28 -13.36
N TRP A 124 7.71 0.98 -12.09
CA TRP A 124 7.72 1.97 -11.00
C TRP A 124 9.00 1.91 -10.13
N GLY A 125 9.78 0.82 -10.18
CA GLY A 125 11.01 0.62 -9.38
C GLY A 125 12.35 0.91 -10.09
N ASN A 126 12.38 1.03 -11.42
CA ASN A 126 13.63 1.14 -12.20
C ASN A 126 14.16 2.57 -12.42
N THR A 127 13.49 3.58 -11.87
CA THR A 127 13.81 5.00 -12.14
C THR A 127 14.91 5.58 -11.25
N GLY A 128 15.53 4.77 -10.38
CA GLY A 128 16.62 5.18 -9.49
C GLY A 128 18.03 5.10 -10.08
N ASN A 129 18.26 4.34 -11.16
CA ASN A 129 19.63 4.02 -11.64
C ASN A 129 20.01 4.54 -13.04
N THR A 130 19.12 5.19 -13.77
CA THR A 130 19.45 5.82 -15.05
C THR A 130 19.33 7.33 -14.92
N GLY A 131 20.46 7.99 -14.63
CA GLY A 131 20.58 9.43 -14.48
C GLY A 131 20.28 10.28 -15.73
N ASN A 132 19.48 9.79 -16.69
CA ASN A 132 19.19 10.45 -17.97
C ASN A 132 17.77 10.15 -18.49
N SER A 133 16.75 10.34 -17.66
CA SER A 133 15.38 10.50 -18.15
C SER A 133 14.57 11.28 -17.12
N GLY A 134 14.20 12.52 -17.46
CA GLY A 134 13.37 13.39 -16.63
C GLY A 134 11.91 12.92 -16.58
N ASP A 135 11.69 11.71 -16.08
CA ASP A 135 10.40 11.07 -15.89
C ASP A 135 10.44 10.17 -14.63
N GLY A 136 9.76 10.63 -13.58
CA GLY A 136 9.37 9.86 -12.39
C GLY A 136 10.48 9.25 -11.52
N THR A 137 11.16 10.04 -10.69
CA THR A 137 11.97 9.52 -9.56
C THR A 137 11.13 8.65 -8.62
N ALA A 138 11.72 7.64 -7.96
CA ALA A 138 11.10 6.90 -6.85
C ALA A 138 10.49 7.78 -5.73
N ASP A 139 10.87 9.06 -5.67
CA ASP A 139 10.29 10.12 -4.82
C ASP A 139 8.93 10.68 -5.30
N ASP A 140 8.32 10.14 -6.35
CA ASP A 140 7.03 10.62 -6.90
C ASP A 140 5.91 9.58 -6.81
N LEU A 141 6.09 8.58 -5.94
CA LEU A 141 5.05 7.64 -5.62
C LEU A 141 3.87 8.35 -4.94
N PRO A 142 2.63 7.95 -5.27
CA PRO A 142 1.47 8.69 -4.81
C PRO A 142 1.19 8.42 -3.33
N CYS A 143 0.62 9.43 -2.65
CA CYS A 143 -0.03 9.23 -1.38
C CYS A 143 -1.38 8.54 -1.58
N VAL A 144 -1.79 7.73 -0.63
CA VAL A 144 -3.11 7.10 -0.62
C VAL A 144 -3.83 7.54 0.64
N THR A 145 -5.08 7.96 0.49
CA THR A 145 -5.98 8.22 1.62
C THR A 145 -7.00 7.10 1.71
N LEU A 146 -7.07 6.48 2.87
CA LEU A 146 -8.06 5.49 3.26
C LEU A 146 -9.20 6.18 4.01
N TYR A 147 -10.42 5.78 3.70
CA TYR A 147 -11.65 6.22 4.32
C TYR A 147 -12.39 5.00 4.85
N ALA A 148 -12.88 5.08 6.08
CA ALA A 148 -13.76 4.11 6.68
C ALA A 148 -15.08 4.79 7.05
N PHE A 149 -16.18 4.14 6.69
CA PHE A 149 -17.52 4.63 6.98
C PHE A 149 -18.32 3.60 7.77
N TRP A 150 -18.98 4.09 8.82
CA TRP A 150 -20.02 3.36 9.51
C TRP A 150 -21.18 4.30 9.75
N GLN A 151 -22.34 3.98 9.15
CA GLN A 151 -23.49 4.88 9.10
C GLN A 151 -23.10 6.24 8.48
N THR A 152 -23.21 7.33 9.25
CA THR A 152 -22.85 8.70 8.83
C THR A 152 -21.48 9.15 9.33
N GLN A 153 -20.77 8.30 10.07
CA GLN A 153 -19.47 8.62 10.65
C GLN A 153 -18.36 8.22 9.68
N GLU A 154 -17.37 9.09 9.52
CA GLU A 154 -16.17 8.87 8.69
C GLU A 154 -14.91 8.97 9.55
N VAL A 155 -14.00 8.02 9.39
CA VAL A 155 -12.61 8.16 9.82
C VAL A 155 -11.70 7.96 8.63
N ARG A 156 -10.66 8.80 8.52
CA ARG A 156 -9.73 8.76 7.40
C ARG A 156 -8.28 8.90 7.85
N GLY A 157 -7.38 8.41 7.04
CA GLY A 157 -5.94 8.39 7.29
C GLY A 157 -5.20 8.19 5.99
N SER A 158 -3.94 8.63 5.93
CA SER A 158 -3.16 8.61 4.70
C SER A 158 -1.78 8.04 4.92
N CYS A 159 -1.26 7.33 3.92
CA CYS A 159 0.13 6.90 3.87
C CYS A 159 0.74 7.19 2.50
N ALA A 160 2.04 7.45 2.47
CA ALA A 160 2.81 7.64 1.24
C ALA A 160 3.44 6.30 0.84
N LEU A 161 3.18 5.84 -0.39
CA LEU A 161 3.90 4.68 -0.92
C LEU A 161 5.37 5.06 -1.04
N SER A 162 6.25 4.21 -0.52
CA SER A 162 7.68 4.52 -0.46
C SER A 162 8.55 3.27 -0.51
N GLY A 163 9.84 3.48 -0.74
CA GLY A 163 10.83 2.43 -0.82
C GLY A 163 10.78 1.61 -2.10
N ALA A 164 11.73 0.67 -2.23
CA ALA A 164 11.89 -0.17 -3.41
C ALA A 164 10.72 -1.13 -3.67
N LEU A 165 9.92 -1.42 -2.63
CA LEU A 165 8.71 -2.27 -2.70
C LEU A 165 7.40 -1.46 -2.83
N GLY A 166 7.48 -0.12 -2.76
CA GLY A 166 6.35 0.75 -3.10
C GLY A 166 5.12 0.44 -2.27
N VAL A 167 5.33 0.31 -0.95
CA VAL A 167 4.30 -0.12 -0.01
C VAL A 167 4.07 0.93 1.06
N CYS A 168 2.86 0.95 1.61
CA CYS A 168 2.55 1.71 2.82
C CYS A 168 1.37 1.09 3.57
N VAL A 169 1.33 1.24 4.89
CA VAL A 169 0.21 0.79 5.71
C VAL A 169 -0.52 2.01 6.24
N ALA A 170 -1.81 2.11 5.93
CA ALA A 170 -2.69 3.10 6.55
C ALA A 170 -3.33 2.48 7.79
N GLU A 171 -3.19 3.15 8.93
CA GLU A 171 -3.87 2.80 10.18
C GLU A 171 -5.00 3.81 10.45
N LEU A 172 -6.18 3.30 10.77
CA LEU A 172 -7.31 4.08 11.28
C LEU A 172 -7.72 3.57 12.65
N GLU A 173 -8.26 4.47 13.47
CA GLU A 173 -8.83 4.15 14.77
C GLU A 173 -10.35 4.37 14.75
N PRO A 174 -11.16 3.31 14.57
CA PRO A 174 -12.61 3.41 14.65
C PRO A 174 -13.04 3.95 16.02
N PRO A 175 -13.94 4.95 16.08
CA PRO A 175 -14.47 5.47 17.33
C PRO A 175 -15.23 4.39 18.10
N GLY A 176 -15.22 4.47 19.43
CA GLY A 176 -15.92 3.51 20.30
C GLY A 176 -17.40 3.30 19.96
N ALA A 177 -18.07 4.34 19.44
CA ALA A 177 -19.47 4.29 19.02
C ALA A 177 -19.73 3.21 17.95
N TRP A 178 -18.74 2.93 17.08
CA TRP A 178 -18.87 1.96 15.98
C TRP A 178 -18.97 0.50 16.45
N PHE A 179 -18.60 0.23 17.70
CA PHE A 179 -18.71 -1.10 18.31
C PHE A 179 -20.04 -1.31 19.05
N SER A 180 -20.90 -0.29 19.06
CA SER A 180 -22.22 -0.39 19.69
C SER A 180 -23.14 -1.26 18.85
N PRO A 181 -23.95 -2.16 19.44
CA PRO A 181 -24.87 -3.00 18.69
C PRO A 181 -25.89 -2.14 17.93
N VAL A 182 -26.06 -2.40 16.64
CA VAL A 182 -27.10 -1.74 15.85
C VAL A 182 -28.46 -2.34 16.25
N PRO A 183 -29.47 -1.53 16.64
CA PRO A 183 -30.80 -2.04 16.91
C PRO A 183 -31.36 -2.68 15.64
N GLU A 184 -31.77 -3.94 15.75
CA GLU A 184 -32.25 -4.74 14.62
C GLU A 184 -33.44 -4.06 13.93
N SER A 185 -33.38 -3.93 12.60
CA SER A 185 -34.59 -3.72 11.82
C SER A 185 -35.47 -4.96 11.93
N THR A 186 -36.76 -4.78 12.22
CA THR A 186 -37.77 -5.84 12.39
C THR A 186 -38.12 -6.56 11.06
N SER A 187 -37.13 -6.96 10.27
CA SER A 187 -37.33 -7.73 9.04
C SER A 187 -36.96 -9.19 9.30
N ARG A 188 -37.96 -10.07 9.27
CA ARG A 188 -37.92 -11.52 9.49
C ARG A 188 -37.11 -12.33 8.46
N GLU A 189 -36.13 -11.72 7.78
CA GLU A 189 -35.49 -12.33 6.63
C GLU A 189 -33.96 -12.21 6.68
N ARG A 190 -33.35 -13.11 7.45
CA ARG A 190 -32.10 -13.82 7.10
C ARG A 190 -31.78 -14.81 8.21
N GLN A 191 -32.27 -16.04 8.07
CA GLN A 191 -31.71 -17.20 8.77
C GLN A 191 -30.37 -17.56 8.11
N GLY A 192 -29.35 -16.77 8.41
CA GLY A 192 -27.94 -17.10 8.18
C GLY A 192 -27.17 -16.91 9.49
N PRO A 193 -25.97 -17.49 9.64
CA PRO A 193 -25.12 -17.18 10.78
C PRO A 193 -24.95 -15.66 10.89
N ARG A 194 -25.29 -15.11 12.06
CA ARG A 194 -25.18 -13.67 12.33
C ARG A 194 -23.74 -13.23 12.04
N PRO A 195 -23.51 -12.15 11.28
CA PRO A 195 -22.18 -11.57 11.19
C PRO A 195 -21.75 -11.14 12.60
N GLU A 196 -20.58 -11.61 13.03
CA GLU A 196 -19.98 -11.25 14.32
C GLU A 196 -19.47 -9.80 14.26
N GLY A 197 -20.38 -8.84 14.44
CA GLY A 197 -20.07 -7.42 14.54
C GLY A 197 -20.64 -6.54 13.43
N ASN A 198 -20.41 -5.24 13.56
CA ASN A 198 -20.86 -4.22 12.60
C ASN A 198 -19.96 -4.20 11.37
N ALA A 199 -20.56 -4.21 10.17
CA ALA A 199 -19.81 -4.05 8.92
C ALA A 199 -19.41 -2.59 8.70
N VAL A 200 -18.16 -2.37 8.32
CA VAL A 200 -17.58 -1.06 8.00
C VAL A 200 -17.22 -1.04 6.52
N GLU A 201 -17.56 0.04 5.82
CA GLU A 201 -17.24 0.22 4.41
C GLU A 201 -15.90 0.94 4.26
N LEU A 202 -15.05 0.46 3.35
CA LEU A 202 -13.70 0.98 3.13
C LEU A 202 -13.54 1.47 1.69
N TYR A 203 -13.03 2.69 1.55
CA TYR A 203 -12.72 3.31 0.26
C TYR A 203 -11.31 3.88 0.31
N TYR A 204 -10.67 3.99 -0.86
CA TYR A 204 -9.38 4.67 -0.95
C TYR A 204 -9.31 5.58 -2.16
N ARG A 205 -8.47 6.61 -2.05
CA ARG A 205 -8.17 7.53 -3.13
C ARG A 205 -6.68 7.73 -3.26
N ARG A 206 -6.20 7.68 -4.49
CA ARG A 206 -4.82 8.05 -4.85
C ARG A 206 -4.72 9.58 -4.97
N ILE A 207 -3.74 10.15 -4.30
CA ILE A 207 -3.41 11.58 -4.31
C ILE A 207 -1.97 11.72 -4.84
N GLY A 208 -1.75 12.64 -5.77
CA GLY A 208 -0.40 12.94 -6.27
C GLY A 208 0.48 13.58 -5.20
N SER A 209 1.78 13.60 -5.43
CA SER A 209 2.72 14.34 -4.59
C SER A 209 2.79 15.82 -5.03
N ALA A 210 3.08 16.74 -4.12
CA ALA A 210 3.40 18.12 -4.45
C ALA A 210 4.72 18.50 -3.76
N ARG A 211 5.62 19.13 -4.50
CA ARG A 211 6.92 19.58 -3.99
C ARG A 211 6.95 21.09 -3.89
N LEU A 212 7.32 21.59 -2.72
CA LEU A 212 7.61 23.00 -2.52
C LEU A 212 9.03 23.27 -3.02
N SER A 213 9.18 24.20 -3.96
CA SER A 213 10.48 24.67 -4.42
C SER A 213 10.70 26.10 -3.92
N GLN A 214 11.93 26.40 -3.50
CA GLN A 214 12.29 27.78 -3.19
C GLN A 214 12.36 28.57 -4.50
N ALA A 215 11.83 29.80 -4.49
CA ALA A 215 12.00 30.71 -5.60
C ALA A 215 13.50 30.93 -5.84
N PRO A 216 14.02 30.84 -7.08
CA PRO A 216 15.43 31.09 -7.35
C PRO A 216 15.83 32.46 -6.80
N ALA A 217 16.95 32.53 -6.07
CA ALA A 217 17.47 33.77 -5.45
C ALA A 217 17.90 34.85 -6.47
N GLY A 218 17.76 34.58 -7.76
CA GLY A 218 17.77 35.56 -8.84
C GLY A 218 16.74 35.10 -9.86
N GLY A 219 15.86 36.00 -10.30
CA GLY A 219 14.65 35.72 -11.05
C GLY A 219 14.75 34.49 -11.97
N SER A 220 13.84 33.54 -11.78
CA SER A 220 13.64 32.44 -12.72
C SER A 220 13.67 32.96 -14.15
N SER A 221 14.29 32.20 -15.06
CA SER A 221 14.31 32.48 -16.51
C SER A 221 12.86 32.45 -17.03
N LEU A 222 12.16 33.55 -16.79
CA LEU A 222 10.82 33.80 -17.25
C LEU A 222 10.98 34.61 -18.53
N SER A 223 10.46 34.08 -19.62
CA SER A 223 10.32 34.89 -20.83
C SER A 223 9.28 35.98 -20.55
N GLN A 224 9.67 37.21 -20.86
CA GLN A 224 8.80 38.36 -20.72
C GLN A 224 8.21 38.70 -22.09
N LEU A 225 6.89 38.63 -22.19
CA LEU A 225 6.14 39.14 -23.33
C LEU A 225 5.48 40.47 -22.93
N LYS A 226 5.60 41.48 -23.78
CA LYS A 226 4.88 42.75 -23.60
C LYS A 226 3.71 42.80 -24.58
N LEU A 227 2.52 43.08 -24.07
CA LEU A 227 1.34 43.40 -24.86
C LEU A 227 1.15 44.91 -24.85
N GLY A 228 1.62 45.57 -25.91
CA GLY A 228 1.75 47.03 -25.95
C GLY A 228 2.66 47.56 -24.83
N ASP A 229 2.38 48.77 -24.36
CA ASP A 229 3.14 49.42 -23.29
C ASP A 229 2.54 49.21 -21.89
N ALA A 230 1.40 48.50 -21.81
CA ALA A 230 0.57 48.46 -20.62
C ALA A 230 0.56 47.11 -19.89
N ILE A 231 0.81 45.99 -20.58
CA ILE A 231 0.67 44.65 -20.01
C ILE A 231 1.97 43.87 -20.17
N ILE A 232 2.44 43.30 -19.07
CA ILE A 232 3.64 42.45 -19.02
C ILE A 232 3.20 41.05 -18.61
N ILE A 233 3.44 40.08 -19.47
CA ILE A 233 3.20 38.67 -19.19
C ILE A 233 4.55 37.99 -18.99
N LYS A 234 4.75 37.35 -17.84
CA LYS A 234 5.92 36.53 -17.56
C LYS A 234 5.52 35.06 -17.51
N THR A 235 6.21 34.22 -18.26
CA THR A 235 5.97 32.77 -18.30
C THR A 235 7.29 32.01 -18.35
N SER A 236 7.28 30.70 -18.11
CA SER A 236 8.49 29.87 -18.16
C SER A 236 9.18 30.00 -19.52
N SER A 237 10.49 30.23 -19.55
CA SER A 237 11.27 30.21 -20.80
C SER A 237 11.60 28.79 -21.29
N LYS A 238 11.20 27.74 -20.55
CA LYS A 238 11.43 26.34 -20.93
C LYS A 238 10.29 25.82 -21.79
N PRO A 239 10.55 25.01 -22.83
CA PRO A 239 9.51 24.37 -23.62
C PRO A 239 8.65 23.44 -22.74
N LEU A 240 7.33 23.57 -22.86
CA LEU A 240 6.35 22.82 -22.08
C LEU A 240 6.04 21.47 -22.74
N LYS A 241 5.96 20.40 -21.95
CA LYS A 241 5.44 19.10 -22.40
C LYS A 241 3.91 19.07 -22.34
N LYS A 242 3.29 18.09 -23.02
CA LYS A 242 1.82 17.95 -23.11
C LYS A 242 1.10 17.84 -21.76
N THR A 243 1.81 17.45 -20.70
CA THR A 243 1.29 17.28 -19.33
C THR A 243 1.66 18.41 -18.38
N ASP A 244 2.45 19.38 -18.83
CA ASP A 244 2.94 20.45 -17.97
C ASP A 244 1.85 21.53 -17.80
N ILE A 245 1.73 22.06 -16.58
CA ILE A 245 0.86 23.20 -16.30
C ILE A 245 1.68 24.48 -16.52
N ALA A 246 1.27 25.27 -17.49
CA ALA A 246 1.86 26.58 -17.74
C ALA A 246 1.30 27.62 -16.76
N SER A 247 2.18 28.32 -16.05
CA SER A 247 1.82 29.44 -15.19
C SER A 247 2.22 30.76 -15.85
N PHE A 248 1.25 31.65 -16.03
CA PHE A 248 1.45 32.98 -16.59
C PHE A 248 1.19 34.02 -15.51
N TYR A 249 2.19 34.85 -15.23
CA TYR A 249 2.06 35.98 -14.34
C TYR A 249 1.79 37.22 -15.18
N VAL A 250 0.63 37.84 -14.96
CA VAL A 250 0.20 39.00 -15.75
C VAL A 250 0.23 40.23 -14.86
N PHE A 251 0.98 41.23 -15.30
CA PHE A 251 1.19 42.48 -14.59
C PHE A 251 0.78 43.65 -15.47
N LEU A 252 0.31 44.73 -14.85
CA LEU A 252 0.24 46.04 -15.50
C LEU A 252 1.63 46.68 -15.41
N ALA A 253 2.09 47.27 -16.51
CA ALA A 253 3.30 48.07 -16.52
C ALA A 253 3.11 49.28 -15.60
N SER A 254 4.16 49.68 -14.89
CA SER A 254 4.11 50.83 -13.97
C SER A 254 3.81 52.17 -14.67
N SER A 255 3.93 52.23 -16.00
CA SER A 255 3.54 53.36 -16.85
C SER A 255 2.12 53.28 -17.40
N SER A 256 1.35 52.25 -17.05
CA SER A 256 0.02 52.00 -17.60
C SER A 256 -1.05 52.80 -16.86
N SER A 257 -1.97 53.42 -17.60
CA SER A 257 -3.21 54.04 -17.08
C SER A 257 -4.44 53.13 -17.19
N LEU A 258 -4.24 51.83 -17.46
CA LEU A 258 -5.32 50.85 -17.60
C LEU A 258 -5.68 50.24 -16.25
N ASP A 259 -6.93 50.43 -15.83
CA ASP A 259 -7.45 49.90 -14.56
C ASP A 259 -8.07 48.50 -14.69
N LYS A 260 -8.43 48.07 -15.91
CA LYS A 260 -9.03 46.76 -16.19
C LYS A 260 -8.62 46.23 -17.56
N PHE A 261 -8.41 44.92 -17.63
CA PHE A 261 -8.26 44.18 -18.88
C PHE A 261 -8.88 42.79 -18.75
N THR A 262 -9.20 42.17 -19.88
CA THR A 262 -9.77 40.83 -19.95
C THR A 262 -8.88 39.98 -20.85
N LEU A 263 -8.39 38.86 -20.33
CA LEU A 263 -7.79 37.79 -21.13
C LEU A 263 -8.91 36.93 -21.71
N ARG A 264 -8.87 36.70 -23.02
CA ARG A 264 -9.77 35.81 -23.75
C ARG A 264 -9.00 34.61 -24.27
#